data_AF-A0A925PUX0-F1
#
_entry.id   AF-A0A925PUX0-F1
#
_cell.length_a   1.000
_cell.length_b   1.000
_cell.length_c   1.000
_cell.angle_alpha   90.00
_cell.angle_beta   90.00
_cell.angle_gamma   90.00
#
_symmetry.space_group_name_H-M   'P 1'
#
loop_
_entity.id
_entity.type
_entity.pdbx_description
1 polymer ?
#
loop_
_entity_poly.entity_id
_entity_poly.type
_entity_poly.pdbx_seq_one_letter_code
_entity_poly.pdbx_strand_id
1 'polypeptide(L)'
;LPGEFRSRVNAKKDQYTRALMDILAEVERTHGPAHVNRRIATYTLFGMMNWIYNWYDPLGDLSVEVLSQSTCRLFLGGYVGMPVSDAVLPHMTTG
;
A
#
# COMPACT_ATOMS: atom_id res chain seq x y z
N LEU A 1 -6.05 -25.39 -23.16
CA LEU A 1 -5.88 -23.95 -23.46
C LEU A 1 -5.42 -23.15 -22.22
N PRO A 2 -4.15 -23.27 -21.76
CA PRO A 2 -3.65 -22.54 -20.57
C PRO A 2 -2.78 -21.31 -20.89
N GLY A 3 -2.23 -21.21 -22.11
CA GLY A 3 -1.21 -20.22 -22.48
C GLY A 3 -1.72 -18.79 -22.57
N GLU A 4 -2.80 -18.55 -23.33
CA GLU A 4 -3.35 -17.19 -23.53
C GLU A 4 -3.91 -16.56 -22.25
N PHE A 5 -4.57 -17.35 -21.40
CA PHE A 5 -5.06 -16.89 -20.10
C PHE A 5 -3.92 -16.49 -19.17
N ARG A 6 -2.85 -17.30 -19.10
CA ARG A 6 -1.67 -16.99 -18.30
C ARG A 6 -0.96 -15.73 -18.78
N SER A 7 -0.84 -15.54 -20.10
CA SER A 7 -0.27 -14.32 -20.69
C SER A 7 -1.07 -13.07 -20.33
N ARG A 8 -2.42 -13.14 -20.37
CA ARG A 8 -3.28 -12.01 -19.99
C ARG A 8 -3.14 -11.65 -18.51
N VAL A 9 -3.09 -12.64 -17.62
CA VAL A 9 -2.89 -12.41 -16.18
C VAL A 9 -1.53 -11.77 -15.92
N ASN A 10 -0.47 -12.27 -16.56
CA ASN A 10 0.87 -11.70 -16.41
C ASN A 10 0.96 -10.27 -16.93
N ALA A 11 0.40 -9.99 -18.11
CA ALA A 11 0.36 -8.64 -18.65
C ALA A 11 -0.33 -7.65 -17.72
N LYS A 12 -1.41 -8.09 -17.05
CA LYS A 12 -2.12 -7.27 -16.07
C LYS A 12 -1.30 -7.04 -14.80
N LYS A 13 -0.63 -8.07 -14.28
CA LYS A 13 0.30 -7.93 -13.15
C LYS A 13 1.40 -6.93 -13.46
N ASP A 14 2.03 -7.05 -14.63
CA ASP A 14 3.08 -6.13 -15.06
C ASP A 14 2.58 -4.68 -15.18
N GLN A 15 1.34 -4.49 -15.66
CA GLN A 15 0.72 -3.15 -15.70
C GLN A 15 0.60 -2.55 -14.30
N TYR A 16 0.10 -3.31 -13.32
CA TYR A 16 -0.04 -2.82 -11.94
C TYR A 16 1.31 -2.59 -11.27
N THR A 17 2.28 -3.48 -11.47
CA THR A 17 3.63 -3.31 -10.93
C THR A 17 4.29 -2.05 -11.46
N ARG A 18 4.20 -1.79 -12.78
CA ARG A 18 4.73 -0.56 -13.37
C ARG A 18 4.05 0.68 -12.81
N ALA A 19 2.72 0.71 -12.78
CA ALA A 19 1.97 1.85 -12.25
C ALA A 19 2.37 2.17 -10.80
N LEU A 20 2.51 1.16 -9.95
CA LEU A 20 2.93 1.38 -8.56
C LEU A 20 4.40 1.82 -8.47
N MET A 21 5.30 1.24 -9.27
CA MET A 21 6.69 1.70 -9.31
C MET A 21 6.80 3.17 -9.73
N ASP A 22 5.97 3.62 -10.67
CA ASP A 22 5.94 5.02 -11.12
C ASP A 22 5.43 5.95 -10.01
N ILE A 23 4.39 5.55 -9.29
CA ILE A 23 3.89 6.29 -8.12
C ILE A 23 4.98 6.41 -7.05
N LEU A 24 5.68 5.32 -6.74
CA LEU A 24 6.74 5.34 -5.72
C LEU A 24 7.95 6.17 -6.14
N ALA A 25 8.27 6.20 -7.44
CA ALA A 25 9.30 7.09 -7.98
C ALA A 25 8.93 8.57 -7.79
N GLU A 26 7.66 8.92 -7.94
CA GLU A 26 7.16 10.28 -7.72
C GLU A 26 7.18 10.67 -6.23
N VAL A 27 6.85 9.71 -5.35
CA VAL A 27 6.99 9.89 -3.89
C VAL A 27 8.44 10.17 -3.52
N GLU A 28 9.41 9.40 -4.05
CA GLU A 28 10.85 9.64 -3.84
C GLU A 28 11.28 11.04 -4.30
N ARG A 29 10.78 11.47 -5.47
CA ARG A 29 11.08 12.80 -6.03
C ARG A 29 10.56 13.93 -5.13
N THR A 30 9.45 13.71 -4.43
CA THR A 30 8.76 14.72 -3.63
C THR A 30 9.23 14.75 -2.18
N HIS A 31 9.52 13.59 -1.59
CA HIS A 31 9.80 13.43 -0.16
C HIS A 31 11.26 13.07 0.16
N GLY A 32 12.08 12.82 -0.86
CA GLY A 32 13.48 12.46 -0.70
C GLY A 32 13.76 10.97 -0.94
N PRO A 33 15.02 10.55 -0.82
CA PRO A 33 15.43 9.19 -1.14
C PRO A 33 14.73 8.16 -0.25
N ALA A 34 14.27 7.07 -0.86
CA ALA A 34 13.67 5.96 -0.12
C ALA A 34 14.71 5.25 0.76
N HIS A 35 14.26 4.78 1.93
CA HIS A 35 15.02 3.93 2.84
C HIS A 35 15.01 2.46 2.41
N VAL A 36 14.07 2.08 1.55
CA VAL A 36 13.88 0.71 1.07
C VAL A 36 13.94 0.70 -0.46
N ASN A 37 14.46 -0.37 -1.06
CA ASN A 37 14.44 -0.54 -2.50
C ASN A 37 13.00 -0.49 -3.05
N ARG A 38 12.77 0.36 -4.06
CA ARG A 38 11.45 0.57 -4.69
C ARG A 38 10.74 -0.70 -5.15
N ARG A 39 11.49 -1.69 -5.69
CA ARG A 39 10.90 -2.97 -6.11
C ARG A 39 10.43 -3.79 -4.92
N ILE A 40 11.22 -3.82 -3.84
CA ILE A 40 10.83 -4.48 -2.58
C ILE A 40 9.58 -3.80 -2.03
N ALA A 41 9.58 -2.47 -1.93
CA ALA A 41 8.45 -1.69 -1.45
C ALA A 41 7.17 -1.92 -2.27
N THR A 42 7.28 -2.00 -3.60
CA THR A 42 6.17 -2.32 -4.51
C THR A 42 5.50 -3.66 -4.16
N TYR A 43 6.29 -4.72 -4.03
CA TYR A 43 5.74 -6.05 -3.71
C TYR A 43 5.25 -6.15 -2.26
N THR A 44 5.90 -5.46 -1.33
CA THR A 44 5.43 -5.34 0.06
C THR A 44 4.06 -4.68 0.12
N LEU A 45 3.85 -3.56 -0.59
CA LEU A 45 2.55 -2.88 -0.62
C LEU A 45 1.47 -3.76 -1.23
N PHE A 46 1.76 -4.46 -2.33
CA PHE A 46 0.83 -5.44 -2.88
C PHE A 46 0.50 -6.55 -1.87
N GLY A 47 1.48 -7.03 -1.12
CA GLY A 47 1.26 -7.99 -0.05
C GLY A 47 0.30 -7.46 1.01
N MET A 48 0.52 -6.23 1.50
CA MET A 48 -0.35 -5.57 2.46
C MET A 48 -1.79 -5.46 1.92
N MET A 49 -1.97 -4.90 0.73
CA MET A 49 -3.29 -4.70 0.12
C MET A 49 -4.01 -6.02 -0.18
N ASN A 50 -3.29 -7.00 -0.72
CA ASN A 50 -3.87 -8.29 -1.09
C ASN A 50 -4.22 -9.12 0.15
N TRP A 51 -3.66 -8.85 1.32
CA TRP A 51 -4.04 -9.62 2.51
C TRP A 51 -5.29 -9.06 3.19
N ILE A 52 -5.59 -7.76 3.03
CA ILE A 52 -6.72 -7.06 3.69
C ILE A 52 -8.04 -7.81 3.57
N TYR A 53 -8.40 -8.30 2.37
CA TYR A 53 -9.69 -8.96 2.17
C TYR A 53 -9.89 -10.24 3.00
N ASN A 54 -8.80 -10.86 3.48
CA ASN A 54 -8.89 -12.11 4.25
C ASN A 54 -9.36 -11.87 5.69
N TRP A 55 -9.16 -10.66 6.22
CA TRP A 55 -9.41 -10.37 7.63
C TRP A 55 -10.28 -9.14 7.86
N TYR A 56 -10.39 -8.25 6.86
CA TYR A 56 -11.18 -7.04 6.99
C TYR A 56 -12.68 -7.33 6.89
N ASP A 57 -13.42 -6.96 7.93
CA ASP A 57 -14.88 -6.98 7.97
C ASP A 57 -15.44 -5.57 7.79
N PRO A 58 -16.12 -5.27 6.66
CA PRO A 58 -16.74 -3.96 6.42
C PRO A 58 -17.85 -3.59 7.41
N LEU A 59 -18.43 -4.57 8.13
CA LEU A 59 -19.48 -4.35 9.13
C LEU A 59 -18.92 -4.32 10.56
N GLY A 60 -17.61 -4.53 10.74
CA GLY A 60 -16.93 -4.45 12.02
C GLY A 60 -16.63 -3.02 12.46
N ASP A 61 -15.98 -2.90 13.62
CA ASP A 61 -15.69 -1.61 14.25
C ASP A 61 -14.58 -0.81 13.55
N LEU A 62 -13.80 -1.45 12.68
CA LEU A 62 -12.72 -0.81 11.92
C LEU A 62 -13.25 -0.24 10.60
N SER A 63 -13.29 1.08 10.47
CA SER A 63 -13.73 1.70 9.21
C SER A 63 -12.67 1.64 8.12
N VAL A 64 -13.12 1.64 6.86
CA VAL A 64 -12.24 1.60 5.67
C VAL A 64 -11.33 2.83 5.58
N GLU A 65 -11.85 3.99 5.99
CA GLU A 65 -11.11 5.26 6.07
C GLU A 65 -9.88 5.08 6.96
N VAL A 66 -10.10 4.54 8.15
CA VAL A 66 -9.08 4.33 9.17
C VAL A 66 -8.05 3.30 8.71
N LEU A 67 -8.52 2.19 8.14
CA LEU A 67 -7.66 1.15 7.61
C LEU A 67 -6.74 1.70 6.52
N SER A 68 -7.29 2.45 5.56
CA SER A 68 -6.53 3.00 4.44
C SER A 68 -5.50 4.02 4.91
N GLN A 69 -5.88 4.97 5.77
CA GLN A 69 -4.99 5.97 6.33
C GLN A 69 -3.86 5.33 7.15
N SER A 70 -4.18 4.35 8.00
CA SER A 70 -3.21 3.63 8.83
C SER A 70 -2.22 2.83 7.97
N THR A 71 -2.71 2.16 6.93
CA THR A 71 -1.88 1.39 5.98
C THR A 71 -0.93 2.32 5.21
N CYS A 72 -1.44 3.46 4.72
CA CYS A 72 -0.62 4.46 4.04
C CYS A 72 0.45 5.05 4.96
N ARG A 73 0.10 5.42 6.20
CA ARG A 73 1.03 5.96 7.20
C ARG A 73 2.13 4.96 7.54
N LEU A 74 1.77 3.70 7.78
CA LEU A 74 2.72 2.61 8.05
C LEU A 74 3.68 2.42 6.87
N PHE A 75 3.14 2.34 5.65
CA PHE A 75 3.95 2.12 4.46
C PHE A 75 4.88 3.29 4.15
N LEU A 76 4.36 4.52 4.09
CA LEU A 76 5.14 5.72 3.75
C LEU A 76 6.15 6.10 4.82
N GLY A 77 5.81 5.88 6.10
CA GLY A 77 6.74 6.04 7.22
C GLY A 77 7.95 5.13 7.08
N GLY A 78 7.74 3.85 6.72
CA GLY A 78 8.84 2.92 6.44
C GLY A 78 9.58 3.18 5.13
N TYR A 79 8.90 3.72 4.12
CA TYR A 79 9.48 3.89 2.78
C TYR A 79 10.35 5.13 2.64
N VAL A 80 9.84 6.30 3.04
CA VAL A 80 10.53 7.61 2.88
C VAL A 80 10.67 8.39 4.18
N GLY A 81 10.41 7.75 5.33
CA GLY A 81 10.56 8.40 6.63
C GLY A 81 9.54 9.52 6.84
N MET A 82 8.39 9.45 6.16
CA MET A 82 7.35 10.47 6.26
C MET A 82 6.93 10.63 7.74
N PRO A 83 6.93 11.85 8.29
CA PRO A 83 6.54 12.08 9.68
C PRO A 83 5.16 11.49 9.94
N VAL A 84 5.14 10.59 10.91
CA VAL A 84 3.95 9.93 11.43
C VAL A 84 3.21 11.00 12.25
N SER A 85 2.47 11.89 11.59
CA SER A 85 1.77 13.01 12.26
C SER A 85 0.84 12.47 13.34
N ASP A 86 0.96 12.96 14.58
CA ASP A 86 0.14 12.60 15.74
C ASP A 86 -1.28 13.16 15.69
N ALA A 87 -1.71 13.71 14.55
CA ALA A 87 -3.10 14.06 14.32
C ALA A 87 -3.96 12.79 14.44
N VAL A 88 -4.43 12.58 15.67
CA VAL A 88 -5.19 11.46 16.18
C VAL A 88 -6.28 11.11 15.20
N LEU A 89 -6.25 9.88 14.70
CA LEU A 89 -7.41 9.28 14.10
C LEU A 89 -8.55 9.35 15.13
N PRO A 90 -9.69 10.01 14.83
CA PRO A 90 -10.68 10.44 15.83
C PRO A 90 -11.39 9.33 16.62
N HIS A 91 -11.03 8.05 16.42
CA HIS A 91 -11.63 6.88 17.05
C HIS A 91 -10.68 6.12 17.99
N MET A 92 -9.44 6.60 18.23
CA MET A 92 -8.54 6.00 19.24
C MET A 92 -8.76 6.54 20.68
N THR A 93 -9.77 7.39 20.90
CA THR A 93 -10.02 8.10 22.17
C THR A 93 -11.16 7.52 23.02
N THR A 94 -11.46 6.23 22.95
CA THR A 94 -12.40 5.63 23.91
C THR A 94 -11.80 4.38 24.55
N GLY A 95 -11.08 4.63 25.64
CA GLY A 95 -10.75 3.70 26.70
C GLY A 95 -11.02 4.38 28.04
#